data_AF-I6ZYC1-F1
#
_entry.id   AF-I6ZYC1-F1
#
_cell.length_a   1.000
_cell.length_b   1.000
_cell.length_c   1.000
_cell.angle_alpha   90.00
_cell.angle_beta   90.00
_cell.angle_gamma   90.00
#
_symmetry.space_group_name_H-M   'P 1'
#
loop_
_entity.id
_entity.type
_entity.pdbx_description
1 polymer ?
#
loop_
_entity_poly.entity_id
_entity_poly.type
_entity_poly.pdbx_seq_one_letter_code
_entity_poly.pdbx_strand_id
1 'polypeptide(L)'
;MICNNCGLNNNDENKFCTNCGVKLEKATVSCNMCGADNDSSNTYCVSCGAKIKAAVQQGELRPKKNKRNPSKTIKGKHRSNNYNIEKRLNFKPLIITIGVFVASLAIYTIIDKNINKDNLYKPANFEIKSGNPAVEAKVYEIASKFVCSCGTCGEESLELCTCPRAAEERQFIREYVEKNANSSDIIMALANKYGYLKSEYAKSYNVDKSRVWNTTEIKYPSSPAKGINASAQSATFADINNIYSAFNCPCGQCGIDELKDCNCNHPNGATEVKKFIRDRIAENKYSVDQIIELVDKRYGGKKI
;
A
#
# COMPACT_ATOMS: atom_id res chain seq x y z
N MET A 1 9.20 19.80 16.31
CA MET A 1 8.07 20.62 16.77
C MET A 1 7.14 19.83 17.70
N ILE A 2 6.69 20.44 18.80
CA ILE A 2 5.83 19.77 19.79
C ILE A 2 4.37 19.87 19.36
N CYS A 3 3.64 18.76 19.44
CA CYS A 3 2.21 18.71 19.14
C CYS A 3 1.41 19.37 20.27
N ASN A 4 0.64 20.41 19.96
CA ASN A 4 -0.20 21.12 20.95
C ASN A 4 -1.35 20.27 21.50
N ASN A 5 -1.71 19.17 20.83
CA ASN A 5 -2.80 18.29 21.27
C ASN A 5 -2.33 17.16 22.19
N CYS A 6 -1.17 16.54 21.92
CA CYS A 6 -0.72 15.35 22.68
C CYS A 6 0.69 15.48 23.27
N GLY A 7 1.37 16.61 23.08
CA GLY A 7 2.70 16.88 23.66
C GLY A 7 3.86 16.11 23.02
N LEU A 8 3.61 15.25 22.02
CA LEU A 8 4.69 14.52 21.36
C LEU A 8 5.62 15.49 20.60
N ASN A 9 6.93 15.31 20.73
CA ASN A 9 7.91 15.98 19.89
C ASN A 9 8.01 15.27 18.53
N ASN A 10 7.62 15.97 17.46
CA ASN A 10 7.62 15.48 16.08
C ASN A 10 8.79 16.09 15.31
N ASN A 11 9.20 15.44 14.21
CA ASN A 11 10.15 16.03 13.26
C ASN A 11 9.50 17.26 12.57
N ASP A 12 10.28 18.31 12.29
CA ASP A 12 9.82 19.55 11.65
C ASP A 12 9.40 19.35 10.17
N GLU A 13 9.70 18.20 9.57
CA GLU A 13 9.19 17.79 8.26
C GLU A 13 7.76 17.24 8.31
N ASN A 14 7.28 16.81 9.48
CA ASN A 14 5.98 16.17 9.63
C ASN A 14 4.84 17.18 9.47
N LYS A 15 3.92 16.92 8.52
CA LYS A 15 2.70 17.73 8.33
C LYS A 15 1.61 17.43 9.37
N PHE A 16 1.67 16.26 10.00
CA PHE A 16 0.72 15.78 11.00
C PHE A 16 1.47 15.10 12.15
N CYS A 17 0.90 15.14 13.35
CA CYS A 17 1.47 14.48 14.51
C CYS A 17 1.44 12.96 14.33
N THR A 18 2.57 12.29 14.49
CA THR A 18 2.68 10.83 14.31
C THR A 18 1.97 10.02 15.39
N ASN A 19 1.61 10.66 16.52
CA ASN A 19 0.87 10.01 17.60
C ASN A 19 -0.65 10.24 17.52
N CYS A 20 -1.09 11.50 17.34
CA CYS A 20 -2.53 11.83 17.42
C CYS A 20 -3.16 12.30 16.09
N GLY A 21 -2.38 12.39 15.01
CA GLY A 21 -2.90 12.73 13.67
C GLY A 21 -3.27 14.21 13.46
N VAL A 22 -3.22 15.07 14.48
CA VAL A 22 -3.52 16.51 14.33
C VAL A 22 -2.50 17.16 13.40
N LYS A 23 -2.96 18.10 12.56
CA LYS A 23 -2.09 18.87 11.66
C LYS A 23 -1.10 19.69 12.49
N LEU A 24 0.16 19.66 12.07
CA LEU A 24 1.24 20.40 12.71
C LEU A 24 1.46 21.69 11.92
N GLU A 25 1.33 22.83 12.59
CA GLU A 25 1.56 24.14 11.98
C GLU A 25 3.06 24.49 12.07
N LYS A 26 3.73 24.53 10.93
CA LYS A 26 5.12 24.99 10.87
C LYS A 26 5.17 26.48 11.18
N ALA A 27 6.13 26.89 12.01
CA ALA A 27 6.39 28.29 12.25
C ALA A 27 6.89 28.94 10.95
N THR A 28 6.08 29.82 10.37
CA THR A 28 6.42 30.64 9.22
C THR A 28 6.91 32.02 9.67
N VAL A 29 7.82 32.60 8.89
CA VAL A 29 8.34 33.95 9.07
C VAL A 29 8.14 34.72 7.77
N SER A 30 7.50 35.89 7.84
CA SER A 30 7.28 36.73 6.68
C SER A 30 8.52 37.57 6.38
N CYS A 31 8.88 37.67 5.10
CA CYS A 31 10.05 38.43 4.65
C CYS A 31 9.81 39.93 4.82
N ASN A 32 10.72 40.62 5.50
CA ASN A 32 10.66 42.07 5.72
C ASN A 32 10.89 42.91 4.45
N MET A 33 11.38 42.32 3.36
CA MET A 33 11.65 43.03 2.10
C MET A 33 10.54 42.85 1.06
N CYS A 34 9.92 41.68 0.95
CA CYS A 34 8.94 41.37 -0.09
C CYS A 34 7.60 40.84 0.44
N GLY A 35 7.47 40.62 1.76
CA GLY A 35 6.25 40.09 2.39
C GLY A 35 6.01 38.58 2.20
N ALA A 36 6.85 37.87 1.45
CA ALA A 36 6.66 36.44 1.23
C ALA A 36 6.80 35.62 2.53
N ASP A 37 5.95 34.61 2.70
CA ASP A 37 6.04 33.68 3.82
C ASP A 37 7.14 32.65 3.57
N ASN A 38 8.00 32.46 4.56
CA ASN A 38 9.14 31.56 4.53
C ASN A 38 9.10 30.62 5.73
N ASP A 39 9.73 29.46 5.61
CA ASP A 39 9.95 28.59 6.76
C ASP A 39 10.89 29.29 7.75
N SER A 40 10.62 29.19 9.06
CA SER A 40 11.48 29.79 10.09
C SER A 40 12.91 29.24 10.12
N SER A 41 13.18 28.09 9.49
CA SER A 41 14.52 27.54 9.27
C SER A 41 15.28 28.20 8.11
N ASN A 42 14.62 28.96 7.23
CA ASN A 42 15.27 29.59 6.08
C ASN A 42 16.12 30.79 6.50
N THR A 43 17.40 30.79 6.10
CA THR A 43 18.30 31.93 6.31
C THR A 43 18.07 33.07 5.30
N TYR A 44 17.58 32.75 4.11
CA TYR A 44 17.29 33.69 3.03
C TYR A 44 15.87 33.49 2.50
N CYS A 45 15.26 34.57 2.02
CA CYS A 45 13.94 34.54 1.41
C CYS A 45 13.97 33.79 0.09
N VAL A 46 13.10 32.79 -0.06
CA VAL A 46 13.00 31.99 -1.29
C VAL A 46 12.45 32.79 -2.47
N SER A 47 11.76 33.90 -2.21
CA SER A 47 11.14 34.73 -3.25
C SER A 47 12.03 35.87 -3.74
N CYS A 48 12.80 36.52 -2.86
CA CYS A 48 13.59 37.70 -3.22
C CYS A 48 15.09 37.62 -2.85
N GLY A 49 15.53 36.54 -2.20
CA GLY A 49 16.92 36.35 -1.78
C GLY A 49 17.37 37.18 -0.56
N ALA A 50 16.52 38.06 -0.02
CA ALA A 50 16.86 38.87 1.15
C ALA A 50 17.07 38.00 2.41
N LYS A 51 18.06 38.36 3.24
CA LYS A 51 18.36 37.64 4.49
C LYS A 51 17.23 37.82 5.51
N ILE A 52 16.72 36.73 6.06
CA ILE A 52 15.63 36.75 7.05
C ILE A 52 16.24 36.84 8.46
N LYS A 53 15.73 37.76 9.29
CA LYS A 53 16.10 37.83 10.71
C LYS A 53 15.25 36.84 11.49
N ALA A 54 15.80 35.66 11.80
CA ALA A 54 15.10 34.68 12.63
C ALA A 54 14.97 35.20 14.08
N ALA A 55 13.75 35.45 14.52
CA ALA A 55 13.45 35.68 15.94
C ALA A 55 13.33 34.32 16.64
N VAL A 56 14.46 33.73 17.02
CA VAL A 56 14.47 32.50 17.82
C VAL A 56 14.27 32.87 19.28
N GLN A 57 13.12 32.54 19.87
CA GLN A 57 12.99 32.41 21.32
C GLN A 57 13.82 31.20 21.77
N GLN A 58 15.05 31.46 22.23
CA GLN A 58 15.90 30.47 22.88
C GLN A 58 15.50 30.35 24.34
N GLY A 59 14.85 29.25 24.71
CA GLY A 59 14.85 28.74 26.07
C GLY A 59 16.24 28.19 26.40
N GLU A 60 17.00 28.96 27.17
CA GLU A 60 18.31 28.63 27.72
C GLU A 60 18.22 27.38 28.62
N LEU A 61 19.09 26.38 28.41
CA LEU A 61 19.69 25.58 29.47
C LEU A 61 20.98 24.92 28.96
N ARG A 62 22.05 25.14 29.73
CA ARG A 62 23.48 25.10 29.37
C ARG A 62 24.11 23.71 29.47
N PRO A 63 25.18 23.39 28.71
CA PRO A 63 26.08 22.27 29.01
C PRO A 63 27.25 22.71 29.91
N LYS A 64 27.36 22.12 31.10
CA LYS A 64 28.54 22.30 31.98
C LYS A 64 29.68 21.36 31.56
N LYS A 65 30.79 21.95 31.10
CA LYS A 65 32.12 21.32 31.06
C LYS A 65 32.69 21.24 32.47
N ASN A 66 33.33 20.14 32.84
CA ASN A 66 34.28 20.11 33.94
C ASN A 66 35.59 19.45 33.50
N LYS A 67 36.65 20.26 33.48
CA LYS A 67 38.05 19.83 33.41
C LYS A 67 38.50 19.44 34.81
N ARG A 68 39.41 18.46 34.92
CA ARG A 68 40.68 18.51 35.68
C ARG A 68 41.42 17.16 35.64
N ASN A 69 42.59 17.16 34.99
CA ASN A 69 43.78 16.33 35.27
C ASN A 69 44.43 16.82 36.61
N PRO A 70 45.49 16.20 37.22
CA PRO A 70 46.61 15.43 36.62
C PRO A 70 47.21 14.26 37.45
N SER A 71 48.14 13.47 36.87
CA SER A 71 49.56 13.28 37.31
C SER A 71 49.80 11.76 37.51
N LYS A 72 50.83 11.04 37.03
CA LYS A 72 52.30 11.19 36.96
C LYS A 72 52.82 10.13 35.93
N THR A 73 53.70 10.44 34.98
CA THR A 73 55.19 10.26 34.99
C THR A 73 55.61 8.78 35.14
N ILE A 74 56.41 8.12 34.28
CA ILE A 74 57.83 8.35 33.90
C ILE A 74 58.21 7.46 32.68
N LYS A 75 59.02 8.03 31.76
CA LYS A 75 60.17 7.55 30.93
C LYS A 75 60.48 6.02 30.89
N GLY A 76 61.04 5.40 29.86
CA GLY A 76 61.71 5.77 28.60
C GLY A 76 62.16 4.47 27.88
N LYS A 77 62.22 4.44 26.55
CA LYS A 77 63.43 4.30 25.68
C LYS A 77 64.06 2.89 25.55
N HIS A 78 64.45 2.58 24.30
CA HIS A 78 65.31 1.48 23.77
C HIS A 78 64.71 0.07 23.69
N ARG A 79 65.11 -0.85 22.79
CA ARG A 79 65.79 -0.89 21.46
C ARG A 79 65.78 -2.38 21.05
N SER A 80 65.62 -2.64 19.75
CA SER A 80 65.83 -3.85 18.93
C SER A 80 66.14 -5.24 19.54
N ASN A 81 65.49 -6.24 18.91
CA ASN A 81 65.96 -7.56 18.45
C ASN A 81 66.67 -8.49 19.44
N ASN A 82 66.20 -9.74 19.58
CA ASN A 82 66.56 -10.83 18.66
C ASN A 82 65.73 -12.11 18.93
N TYR A 83 65.67 -12.97 17.92
CA TYR A 83 64.89 -14.20 17.79
C TYR A 83 65.21 -15.30 18.82
N ASN A 84 64.23 -16.16 19.13
CA ASN A 84 64.36 -17.61 18.91
C ASN A 84 62.99 -18.34 18.93
N ILE A 85 62.88 -19.29 18.01
CA ILE A 85 61.73 -20.15 17.73
C ILE A 85 61.84 -21.38 18.63
N GLU A 86 60.80 -21.67 19.41
CA GLU A 86 60.51 -23.06 19.81
C GLU A 86 59.04 -23.39 19.58
N LYS A 87 58.85 -24.39 18.73
CA LYS A 87 57.59 -24.92 18.26
C LYS A 87 57.04 -25.85 19.34
N ARG A 88 56.02 -25.41 20.09
CA ARG A 88 55.13 -26.33 20.83
C ARG A 88 53.71 -26.12 20.34
N LEU A 89 53.20 -27.13 19.63
CA LEU A 89 51.80 -27.18 19.18
C LEU A 89 50.92 -27.39 20.43
N ASN A 90 50.56 -26.29 21.09
CA ASN A 90 49.57 -26.30 22.16
C ASN A 90 48.20 -26.56 21.53
N PHE A 91 47.53 -27.65 21.92
CA PHE A 91 46.16 -27.98 21.49
C PHE A 91 45.08 -27.10 22.15
N LYS A 92 45.46 -26.24 23.09
CA LYS A 92 44.55 -25.32 23.81
C LYS A 92 43.91 -24.22 22.93
N PRO A 93 44.58 -23.57 21.96
CA PRO A 93 43.94 -22.66 21.02
C PRO A 93 42.88 -23.30 20.11
N LEU A 94 42.95 -24.62 19.84
CA LEU A 94 42.01 -25.29 18.94
C LEU A 94 40.61 -25.47 19.56
N ILE A 95 40.55 -25.73 20.87
CA ILE A 95 39.27 -25.81 21.59
C ILE A 95 38.62 -24.43 21.71
N ILE A 96 39.43 -23.37 21.88
CA ILE A 96 38.95 -21.99 21.95
C ILE A 96 38.40 -21.56 20.59
N THR A 97 39.07 -21.88 19.48
CA THR A 97 38.56 -21.53 18.14
C THR A 97 37.31 -22.31 17.77
N ILE A 98 37.23 -23.60 18.11
CA ILE A 98 36.01 -24.41 17.91
C ILE A 98 34.86 -23.88 18.79
N GLY A 99 35.13 -23.56 20.06
CA GLY A 99 34.15 -22.98 20.97
C GLY A 99 33.62 -21.63 20.49
N VAL A 100 34.49 -20.76 19.96
CA VAL A 100 34.09 -19.47 19.37
C VAL A 100 33.29 -19.69 18.09
N PHE A 101 33.65 -20.67 17.25
CA PHE A 101 32.92 -20.94 16.00
C PHE A 101 31.53 -21.53 16.27
N VAL A 102 31.41 -22.45 17.23
CA VAL A 102 30.13 -23.03 17.67
C VAL A 102 29.26 -21.97 18.35
N ALA A 103 29.84 -21.11 19.20
CA ALA A 103 29.12 -19.98 19.79
C ALA A 103 28.68 -18.97 18.73
N SER A 104 29.51 -18.71 17.72
CA SER A 104 29.18 -17.80 16.61
C SER A 104 28.07 -18.36 15.72
N LEU A 105 28.08 -19.67 15.43
CA LEU A 105 27.00 -20.37 14.74
C LEU A 105 25.70 -20.36 15.57
N ALA A 106 25.80 -20.62 16.88
CA ALA A 106 24.65 -20.55 17.77
C ALA A 106 24.04 -19.13 17.80
N ILE A 107 24.89 -18.10 17.90
CA ILE A 107 24.47 -16.68 17.81
C ILE A 107 23.82 -16.39 16.46
N TYR A 108 24.36 -16.91 15.34
CA TYR A 108 23.75 -16.75 14.02
C TYR A 108 22.34 -17.37 13.95
N THR A 109 22.16 -18.59 14.50
CA THR A 109 20.83 -19.24 14.54
C THR A 109 19.83 -18.54 15.48
N ILE A 110 20.32 -17.84 16.51
CA ILE A 110 19.50 -17.02 17.41
C ILE A 110 19.10 -15.72 16.72
N ILE A 111 20.01 -15.09 15.98
CA ILE A 111 19.76 -13.87 15.20
C ILE A 111 18.75 -14.15 14.07
N ASP A 112 18.87 -15.27 13.33
CA ASP A 112 17.90 -15.64 12.28
C ASP A 112 16.49 -15.92 12.82
N LYS A 113 16.36 -16.41 14.05
CA LYS A 113 15.06 -16.58 14.71
C LYS A 113 14.47 -15.28 15.25
N ASN A 114 15.28 -14.23 15.37
CA ASN A 114 14.87 -12.96 15.98
C ASN A 114 14.79 -11.78 14.99
N ILE A 115 15.30 -11.90 13.76
CA ILE A 115 15.08 -10.93 12.67
C ILE A 115 13.83 -11.32 11.85
N ASN A 116 12.67 -11.45 12.49
CA ASN A 116 11.39 -11.49 11.77
C ASN A 116 10.23 -11.04 12.67
N LYS A 117 10.43 -9.93 13.39
CA LYS A 117 9.32 -9.07 13.86
C LYS A 117 9.75 -7.61 13.87
N ASP A 118 10.33 -7.14 12.76
CA ASP A 118 10.15 -5.73 12.44
C ASP A 118 8.67 -5.59 12.05
N ASN A 119 7.87 -5.13 13.01
CA ASN A 119 6.56 -4.57 12.76
C ASN A 119 6.77 -3.35 11.85
N LEU A 120 6.90 -3.63 10.56
CA LEU A 120 6.84 -2.65 9.50
C LEU A 120 5.44 -2.04 9.58
N TYR A 121 5.37 -0.87 10.20
CA TYR A 121 4.18 -0.02 10.17
C TYR A 121 3.89 0.32 8.70
N LYS A 122 3.13 -0.54 8.02
CA LYS A 122 2.54 -0.26 6.72
C LYS A 122 1.45 0.79 6.97
N PRO A 123 1.60 2.04 6.47
CA PRO A 123 0.50 2.99 6.57
C PRO A 123 -0.71 2.40 5.85
N ALA A 124 -1.87 2.41 6.52
CA ALA A 124 -3.12 1.77 6.12
C ALA A 124 -3.77 2.32 4.83
N ASN A 125 -3.02 2.98 3.94
CA ASN A 125 -3.55 3.71 2.79
C ASN A 125 -2.73 3.54 1.50
N PHE A 126 -1.76 2.63 1.43
CA PHE A 126 -0.98 2.44 0.20
C PHE A 126 -1.07 1.00 -0.31
N GLU A 127 -1.81 0.83 -1.42
CA GLU A 127 -1.82 -0.41 -2.18
C GLU A 127 -0.55 -0.49 -3.04
N ILE A 128 0.29 -1.48 -2.81
CA ILE A 128 1.51 -1.70 -3.60
C ILE A 128 1.18 -2.74 -4.66
N LYS A 129 0.99 -2.31 -5.90
CA LYS A 129 0.76 -3.23 -7.03
C LYS A 129 2.02 -4.01 -7.39
N SER A 130 1.84 -5.25 -7.80
CA SER A 130 2.92 -6.07 -8.33
C SER A 130 3.34 -5.56 -9.70
N GLY A 131 4.63 -5.59 -10.00
CA GLY A 131 5.14 -5.29 -11.35
C GLY A 131 4.80 -6.36 -12.37
N ASN A 132 4.27 -7.51 -11.95
CA ASN A 132 3.90 -8.63 -12.82
C ASN A 132 2.41 -8.57 -13.19
N PRO A 133 2.05 -8.34 -14.47
CA PRO A 133 0.65 -8.28 -14.91
C PRO A 133 -0.17 -9.55 -14.60
N ALA A 134 0.47 -10.73 -14.61
CA ALA A 134 -0.22 -11.98 -14.30
C ALA A 134 -0.64 -12.07 -12.82
N VAL A 135 0.12 -11.44 -11.92
CA VAL A 135 -0.26 -11.33 -10.50
C VAL A 135 -1.48 -10.43 -10.37
N GLU A 136 -1.47 -9.24 -10.99
CA GLU A 136 -2.59 -8.31 -10.90
C GLU A 136 -3.87 -8.84 -11.56
N ALA A 137 -3.76 -9.60 -12.65
CA ALA A 137 -4.91 -10.27 -13.27
C ALA A 137 -5.58 -11.27 -12.31
N LYS A 138 -4.78 -12.08 -11.60
CA LYS A 138 -5.29 -12.99 -10.58
C LYS A 138 -5.87 -12.25 -9.37
N VAL A 139 -5.24 -11.15 -8.96
CA VAL A 139 -5.77 -10.30 -7.87
C VAL A 139 -7.15 -9.78 -8.25
N TYR A 140 -7.32 -9.27 -9.46
CA TYR A 140 -8.60 -8.80 -9.98
C TYR A 140 -9.64 -9.93 -10.02
N GLU A 141 -9.30 -11.09 -10.58
CA GLU A 141 -10.19 -12.25 -10.66
C GLU A 141 -10.68 -12.70 -9.27
N ILE A 142 -9.79 -12.80 -8.29
CA ILE A 142 -10.14 -13.18 -6.91
C ILE A 142 -10.98 -12.08 -6.26
N ALA A 143 -10.55 -10.81 -6.35
CA ALA A 143 -11.25 -9.69 -5.75
C ALA A 143 -12.68 -9.52 -6.31
N SER A 144 -12.89 -9.80 -7.60
CA SER A 144 -14.21 -9.74 -8.24
C SER A 144 -15.28 -10.65 -7.63
N LYS A 145 -14.85 -11.66 -6.85
CA LYS A 145 -15.74 -12.58 -6.16
C LYS A 145 -16.27 -12.03 -4.84
N PHE A 146 -15.78 -10.87 -4.40
CA PHE A 146 -16.07 -10.27 -3.11
C PHE A 146 -16.71 -8.90 -3.26
N VAL A 147 -17.56 -8.58 -2.29
CA VAL A 147 -17.98 -7.21 -2.02
C VAL A 147 -17.01 -6.60 -1.02
N CYS A 148 -16.73 -5.30 -1.14
CA CYS A 148 -15.86 -4.63 -0.20
C CYS A 148 -16.44 -4.68 1.22
N SER A 149 -15.65 -5.18 2.18
CA SER A 149 -16.09 -5.35 3.57
C SER A 149 -16.15 -4.05 4.38
N CYS A 150 -15.93 -2.89 3.75
CA CYS A 150 -15.77 -1.63 4.45
C CYS A 150 -17.06 -1.08 5.08
N GLY A 151 -18.23 -1.53 4.60
CA GLY A 151 -19.54 -1.11 5.11
C GLY A 151 -20.00 0.31 4.73
N THR A 152 -19.11 1.17 4.23
CA THR A 152 -19.43 2.57 3.87
C THR A 152 -19.31 2.86 2.37
N CYS A 153 -18.87 1.88 1.59
CA CYS A 153 -18.56 1.98 0.16
C CYS A 153 -19.74 1.55 -0.73
N GLY A 154 -20.95 1.39 -0.16
CA GLY A 154 -22.15 1.07 -0.92
C GLY A 154 -22.10 -0.30 -1.61
N GLU A 155 -21.47 -1.29 -0.96
CA GLU A 155 -21.38 -2.67 -1.45
C GLU A 155 -20.70 -2.81 -2.83
N GLU A 156 -19.78 -1.89 -3.13
CA GLU A 156 -18.97 -1.96 -4.33
C GLU A 156 -18.11 -3.23 -4.36
N SER A 157 -17.92 -3.79 -5.56
CA SER A 157 -17.08 -4.95 -5.77
C SER A 157 -15.62 -4.66 -5.37
N LEU A 158 -14.97 -5.61 -4.71
CA LEU A 158 -13.67 -5.39 -4.07
C LEU A 158 -12.56 -4.97 -5.04
N GLU A 159 -12.59 -5.44 -6.29
CA GLU A 159 -11.66 -5.07 -7.35
C GLU A 159 -11.79 -3.62 -7.84
N LEU A 160 -12.97 -3.01 -7.65
CA LEU A 160 -13.26 -1.64 -8.06
C LEU A 160 -13.15 -0.65 -6.91
N CYS A 161 -13.44 -1.10 -5.69
CA CYS A 161 -13.53 -0.21 -4.54
C CYS A 161 -12.18 0.43 -4.20
N THR A 162 -12.13 1.75 -4.11
CA THR A 162 -10.89 2.50 -3.84
C THR A 162 -10.70 2.82 -2.36
N CYS A 163 -11.54 2.28 -1.46
CA CYS A 163 -11.43 2.59 -0.05
C CYS A 163 -10.19 1.94 0.59
N PRO A 164 -9.68 2.47 1.72
CA PRO A 164 -8.52 1.92 2.41
C PRO A 164 -8.66 0.43 2.73
N ARG A 165 -9.87 0.03 3.16
CA ARG A 165 -10.18 -1.36 3.46
C ARG A 165 -10.08 -2.27 2.23
N ALA A 166 -10.60 -1.83 1.10
CA ALA A 166 -10.47 -2.57 -0.16
C ALA A 166 -9.00 -2.70 -0.60
N ALA A 167 -8.21 -1.64 -0.43
CA ALA A 167 -6.77 -1.66 -0.70
C ALA A 167 -6.04 -2.70 0.17
N GLU A 168 -6.37 -2.79 1.46
CA GLU A 168 -5.81 -3.82 2.36
C GLU A 168 -6.18 -5.25 1.94
N GLU A 169 -7.44 -5.48 1.58
CA GLU A 169 -7.93 -6.78 1.12
C GLU A 169 -7.25 -7.20 -0.19
N ARG A 170 -7.11 -6.30 -1.16
CA ARG A 170 -6.37 -6.58 -2.41
C ARG A 170 -4.89 -6.83 -2.15
N GLN A 171 -4.28 -6.08 -1.22
CA GLN A 171 -2.89 -6.33 -0.82
C GLN A 171 -2.72 -7.72 -0.21
N PHE A 172 -3.69 -8.18 0.59
CA PHE A 172 -3.70 -9.55 1.11
C PHE A 172 -3.75 -10.59 -0.02
N ILE A 173 -4.63 -10.40 -1.02
CA ILE A 173 -4.71 -11.31 -2.18
C ILE A 173 -3.35 -11.36 -2.90
N ARG A 174 -2.77 -10.19 -3.17
CA ARG A 174 -1.48 -10.06 -3.87
C ARG A 174 -0.36 -10.83 -3.17
N GLU A 175 -0.23 -10.67 -1.86
CA GLU A 175 0.78 -11.36 -1.06
C GLU A 175 0.68 -12.89 -1.14
N TYR A 176 -0.52 -13.44 -1.34
CA TYR A 176 -0.72 -14.87 -1.49
C TYR A 176 -0.49 -15.35 -2.93
N VAL A 177 -0.91 -14.56 -3.92
CA VAL A 177 -0.65 -14.86 -5.34
C VAL A 177 0.86 -14.91 -5.60
N GLU A 178 1.63 -13.98 -5.03
CA GLU A 178 3.10 -13.93 -5.17
C GLU A 178 3.80 -15.14 -4.51
N LYS A 179 3.17 -15.74 -3.50
CA LYS A 179 3.64 -16.99 -2.88
C LYS A 179 3.21 -18.24 -3.65
N ASN A 180 2.64 -18.09 -4.84
CA ASN A 180 2.10 -19.17 -5.67
C ASN A 180 0.99 -19.99 -4.97
N ALA A 181 0.21 -19.37 -4.09
CA ALA A 181 -0.93 -20.03 -3.49
C ALA A 181 -2.03 -20.29 -4.54
N ASN A 182 -2.79 -21.37 -4.36
CA ASN A 182 -3.93 -21.71 -5.22
C ASN A 182 -5.06 -20.70 -5.03
N SER A 183 -5.68 -20.22 -6.10
CA SER A 183 -6.78 -19.24 -6.03
C SER A 183 -7.92 -19.64 -5.10
N SER A 184 -8.24 -20.94 -5.01
CA SER A 184 -9.26 -21.46 -4.08
C SER A 184 -8.89 -21.23 -2.62
N ASP A 185 -7.63 -21.49 -2.26
CA ASP A 185 -7.13 -21.28 -0.90
C ASP A 185 -7.11 -19.80 -0.53
N ILE A 186 -6.76 -18.93 -1.49
CA ILE A 186 -6.78 -17.48 -1.31
C ILE A 186 -8.20 -16.99 -1.06
N ILE A 187 -9.16 -17.45 -1.85
CA ILE A 187 -10.58 -17.11 -1.69
C ILE A 187 -11.09 -17.53 -0.31
N MET A 188 -10.81 -18.76 0.11
CA MET A 188 -11.20 -19.23 1.45
C MET A 188 -10.52 -18.43 2.55
N ALA A 189 -9.22 -18.13 2.43
CA ALA A 189 -8.49 -17.35 3.41
C ALA A 189 -9.01 -15.91 3.51
N LEU A 190 -9.31 -15.28 2.38
CA LEU A 190 -9.88 -13.93 2.32
C LEU A 190 -11.28 -13.91 2.94
N ALA A 191 -12.15 -14.85 2.58
CA ALA A 191 -13.50 -14.95 3.13
C ALA A 191 -13.52 -15.20 4.63
N ASN A 192 -12.63 -16.05 5.14
CA ASN A 192 -12.51 -16.30 6.58
C ASN A 192 -11.99 -15.07 7.34
N LYS A 193 -11.10 -14.29 6.72
CA LYS A 193 -10.51 -13.10 7.34
C LYS A 193 -11.41 -11.87 7.29
N TYR A 194 -12.01 -11.60 6.14
CA TYR A 194 -12.73 -10.36 5.84
C TYR A 194 -14.23 -10.56 5.58
N GLY A 195 -14.64 -11.74 5.13
CA GLY A 195 -16.02 -12.04 4.77
C GLY A 195 -16.39 -11.53 3.38
N TYR A 196 -17.68 -11.27 3.20
CA TYR A 196 -18.28 -10.65 2.01
C TYR A 196 -18.04 -11.37 0.67
N LEU A 197 -17.84 -12.69 0.70
CA LEU A 197 -17.83 -13.49 -0.53
C LEU A 197 -19.23 -13.47 -1.15
N LYS A 198 -19.37 -13.11 -2.43
CA LYS A 198 -20.68 -13.06 -3.07
C LYS A 198 -21.33 -14.44 -3.12
N SER A 199 -22.63 -14.50 -2.86
CA SER A 199 -23.41 -15.72 -2.71
C SER A 199 -23.30 -16.72 -3.88
N GLU A 200 -23.16 -16.22 -5.10
CA GLU A 200 -23.01 -17.00 -6.32
C GLU A 200 -21.72 -17.84 -6.34
N TYR A 201 -20.66 -17.38 -5.65
CA TYR A 201 -19.41 -18.12 -5.55
C TYR A 201 -19.35 -19.00 -4.31
N ALA A 202 -20.15 -18.71 -3.28
CA ALA A 202 -20.11 -19.42 -2.01
C ALA A 202 -20.39 -20.93 -2.12
N LYS A 203 -21.13 -21.39 -3.13
CA LYS A 203 -21.38 -22.83 -3.35
C LYS A 203 -20.13 -23.59 -3.82
N SER A 204 -19.17 -22.90 -4.42
CA SER A 204 -17.95 -23.48 -4.96
C SER A 204 -16.82 -23.56 -3.93
N TYR A 205 -16.98 -22.92 -2.76
CA TYR A 205 -15.96 -22.83 -1.72
C TYR A 205 -16.55 -23.21 -0.36
N ASN A 206 -15.83 -23.98 0.45
CA ASN A 206 -16.31 -24.39 1.78
C ASN A 206 -16.16 -23.24 2.81
N VAL A 207 -16.99 -22.21 2.65
CA VAL A 207 -16.95 -20.97 3.43
C VAL A 207 -18.17 -20.88 4.34
N ASP A 208 -18.00 -20.38 5.57
CA ASP A 208 -19.08 -20.16 6.52
C ASP A 208 -20.15 -19.21 5.94
N LYS A 209 -21.43 -19.56 6.09
CA LYS A 209 -22.56 -18.75 5.63
C LYS A 209 -22.57 -17.34 6.20
N SER A 210 -22.04 -17.13 7.41
CA SER A 210 -21.94 -15.79 8.02
C SER A 210 -20.90 -14.89 7.35
N ARG A 211 -20.05 -15.46 6.48
CA ARG A 211 -19.01 -14.76 5.72
C ARG A 211 -19.42 -14.54 4.26
N VAL A 212 -20.61 -15.00 3.89
CA VAL A 212 -21.17 -14.83 2.55
C VAL A 212 -21.99 -13.55 2.53
N TRP A 213 -21.70 -12.67 1.56
CA TRP A 213 -22.56 -11.55 1.26
C TRP A 213 -23.76 -12.04 0.45
N ASN A 214 -24.93 -11.93 1.05
CA ASN A 214 -26.21 -12.31 0.46
C ASN A 214 -27.03 -11.03 0.23
N THR A 215 -27.47 -10.80 -1.01
CA THR A 215 -28.41 -9.71 -1.39
C THR A 215 -29.83 -9.89 -0.85
N THR A 216 -30.08 -10.91 -0.04
CA THR A 216 -31.43 -11.31 0.36
C THR A 216 -31.89 -10.68 1.68
N GLU A 217 -32.12 -9.38 1.63
CA GLU A 217 -33.42 -8.81 2.05
C GLU A 217 -34.26 -8.29 0.86
N ILE A 218 -33.87 -8.57 -0.39
CA ILE A 218 -34.75 -8.36 -1.54
C ILE A 218 -35.01 -9.70 -2.24
N LYS A 219 -36.28 -10.14 -2.18
CA LYS A 219 -36.81 -11.31 -2.90
C LYS A 219 -36.70 -11.07 -4.41
N TYR A 220 -35.85 -11.79 -5.11
CA TYR A 220 -36.09 -12.15 -6.51
C TYR A 220 -35.64 -13.60 -6.80
N PRO A 221 -36.38 -14.32 -7.68
CA PRO A 221 -36.36 -15.78 -7.77
C PRO A 221 -35.08 -16.32 -8.41
N SER A 222 -34.45 -17.27 -7.72
CA SER A 222 -33.39 -18.11 -8.27
C SER A 222 -33.95 -19.09 -9.31
N SER A 223 -33.32 -19.18 -10.48
CA SER A 223 -33.45 -20.35 -11.36
C SER A 223 -32.09 -20.72 -11.98
N PRO A 224 -31.84 -22.00 -12.28
CA PRO A 224 -30.52 -22.61 -12.23
C PRO A 224 -29.73 -22.55 -13.54
N ALA A 225 -28.42 -22.72 -13.42
CA ALA A 225 -27.46 -22.86 -14.50
C ALA A 225 -27.73 -24.07 -15.40
N LYS A 226 -27.60 -23.89 -16.72
CA LYS A 226 -27.27 -24.94 -17.69
C LYS A 226 -26.61 -24.32 -18.93
N GLY A 227 -25.58 -24.99 -19.45
CA GLY A 227 -24.61 -24.41 -20.39
C GLY A 227 -24.95 -24.49 -21.89
N ILE A 228 -23.99 -23.92 -22.64
CA ILE A 228 -23.64 -24.05 -24.06
C ILE A 228 -24.69 -23.57 -25.09
N ASN A 229 -24.53 -22.33 -25.56
CA ASN A 229 -24.29 -21.98 -26.98
C ASN A 229 -24.18 -20.46 -27.15
N ALA A 230 -23.10 -20.03 -27.80
CA ALA A 230 -22.82 -18.63 -28.12
C ALA A 230 -23.76 -18.12 -29.23
N SER A 231 -24.67 -17.21 -28.88
CA SER A 231 -25.19 -16.10 -29.72
C SER A 231 -26.44 -15.40 -29.16
N ALA A 232 -26.94 -15.76 -27.98
CA ALA A 232 -28.12 -15.08 -27.39
C ALA A 232 -28.06 -14.94 -25.86
N GLN A 233 -26.85 -14.97 -25.29
CA GLN A 233 -26.69 -14.89 -23.84
C GLN A 233 -26.51 -13.43 -23.40
N SER A 234 -27.27 -13.02 -22.39
CA SER A 234 -27.12 -11.72 -21.74
C SER A 234 -25.69 -11.57 -21.23
N ALA A 235 -25.11 -10.39 -21.42
CA ALA A 235 -23.79 -10.05 -20.92
C ALA A 235 -23.74 -10.25 -19.41
N THR A 236 -22.61 -10.78 -18.95
CA THR A 236 -22.32 -10.97 -17.53
C THR A 236 -21.17 -10.06 -17.11
N PHE A 237 -20.93 -9.96 -15.80
CA PHE A 237 -19.78 -9.19 -15.31
C PHE A 237 -18.43 -9.77 -15.75
N ALA A 238 -18.36 -11.03 -16.20
CA ALA A 238 -17.15 -11.59 -16.80
C ALA A 238 -16.80 -10.92 -18.14
N ASP A 239 -17.79 -10.36 -18.84
CA ASP A 239 -17.62 -9.73 -20.15
C ASP A 239 -17.22 -8.25 -20.06
N ILE A 240 -17.15 -7.69 -18.85
CA ILE A 240 -17.04 -6.25 -18.64
C ILE A 240 -15.76 -5.64 -19.22
N ASN A 241 -14.64 -6.34 -19.11
CA ASN A 241 -13.36 -5.89 -19.67
C ASN A 241 -13.36 -5.96 -21.21
N ASN A 242 -14.08 -6.93 -21.78
CA ASN A 242 -14.25 -7.01 -23.23
C ASN A 242 -15.08 -5.82 -23.73
N ILE A 243 -16.16 -5.48 -23.01
CA ILE A 243 -16.98 -4.31 -23.32
C ILE A 243 -16.16 -3.03 -23.17
N TYR A 244 -15.41 -2.83 -22.08
CA TYR A 244 -14.55 -1.65 -21.92
C TYR A 244 -13.49 -1.53 -23.00
N SER A 245 -12.90 -2.65 -23.44
CA SER A 245 -11.85 -2.65 -24.45
C SER A 245 -12.36 -2.25 -25.84
N ALA A 246 -13.67 -2.34 -26.08
CA ALA A 246 -14.32 -1.90 -27.32
C ALA A 246 -14.38 -0.37 -27.46
N PHE A 247 -14.06 0.40 -26.42
CA PHE A 247 -14.18 1.86 -26.42
C PHE A 247 -12.87 2.57 -26.10
N ASN A 248 -12.69 3.69 -26.78
CA ASN A 248 -11.88 4.78 -26.28
C ASN A 248 -12.68 5.59 -25.25
N CYS A 249 -12.00 6.26 -24.33
CA CYS A 249 -12.65 7.17 -23.39
C CYS A 249 -13.25 8.35 -24.17
N PRO A 250 -14.57 8.55 -24.13
CA PRO A 250 -15.22 9.61 -24.90
C PRO A 250 -14.98 11.01 -24.32
N CYS A 251 -14.19 11.11 -23.24
CA CYS A 251 -13.83 12.36 -22.57
C CYS A 251 -13.20 13.41 -23.48
N GLY A 252 -12.30 12.98 -24.38
CA GLY A 252 -11.35 13.84 -25.10
C GLY A 252 -10.37 14.66 -24.23
N GLN A 253 -10.45 14.58 -22.90
CA GLN A 253 -9.76 15.52 -21.98
C GLN A 253 -8.74 14.86 -21.05
N CYS A 254 -8.75 13.53 -20.96
CA CYS A 254 -8.13 12.80 -19.87
C CYS A 254 -6.77 12.16 -20.23
N GLY A 255 -6.33 12.27 -21.49
CA GLY A 255 -5.03 11.77 -21.98
C GLY A 255 -4.85 10.24 -21.93
N ILE A 256 -5.88 9.52 -21.47
CA ILE A 256 -5.94 8.07 -21.47
C ILE A 256 -6.99 7.67 -22.48
N ASP A 257 -6.51 7.12 -23.60
CA ASP A 257 -7.35 6.83 -24.75
C ASP A 257 -8.27 5.64 -24.50
N GLU A 258 -7.83 4.60 -23.80
CA GLU A 258 -8.65 3.41 -23.59
C GLU A 258 -9.62 3.56 -22.41
N LEU A 259 -10.91 3.24 -22.64
CA LEU A 259 -11.92 3.30 -21.58
C LEU A 259 -11.57 2.37 -20.43
N LYS A 260 -11.03 1.18 -20.70
CA LYS A 260 -10.64 0.20 -19.67
C LYS A 260 -9.66 0.79 -18.65
N ASP A 261 -8.72 1.60 -19.11
CA ASP A 261 -7.64 2.18 -18.30
C ASP A 261 -8.00 3.56 -17.71
N CYS A 262 -9.04 4.21 -18.26
CA CYS A 262 -9.42 5.55 -17.87
C CYS A 262 -10.38 5.60 -16.66
N ASN A 263 -10.19 6.55 -15.75
CA ASN A 263 -11.03 6.73 -14.55
C ASN A 263 -11.49 8.19 -14.36
N CYS A 264 -11.61 8.97 -15.44
CA CYS A 264 -12.03 10.37 -15.35
C CYS A 264 -13.49 10.54 -14.91
N ASN A 265 -13.75 11.65 -14.21
CA ASN A 265 -15.01 11.94 -13.50
C ASN A 265 -15.73 13.21 -13.97
N HIS A 266 -15.35 13.76 -15.11
CA HIS A 266 -16.10 14.85 -15.75
C HIS A 266 -17.33 14.28 -16.49
N PRO A 267 -18.26 15.14 -16.95
CA PRO A 267 -19.42 14.70 -17.75
C PRO A 267 -18.99 13.89 -18.99
N ASN A 268 -19.73 12.83 -19.31
CA ASN A 268 -19.38 11.86 -20.36
C ASN A 268 -17.99 11.21 -20.17
N GLY A 269 -17.47 11.20 -18.94
CA GLY A 269 -16.20 10.59 -18.59
C GLY A 269 -16.29 9.10 -18.33
N ALA A 270 -15.13 8.46 -18.17
CA ALA A 270 -15.01 7.02 -18.00
C ALA A 270 -15.83 6.47 -16.84
N THR A 271 -15.92 7.20 -15.73
CA THR A 271 -16.74 6.78 -14.58
C THR A 271 -18.22 6.67 -14.92
N GLU A 272 -18.77 7.63 -15.67
CA GLU A 272 -20.17 7.64 -16.11
C GLU A 272 -20.44 6.50 -17.11
N VAL A 273 -19.56 6.34 -18.10
CA VAL A 273 -19.69 5.30 -19.13
C VAL A 273 -19.56 3.91 -18.50
N LYS A 274 -18.56 3.69 -17.63
CA LYS A 274 -18.37 2.41 -16.92
C LYS A 274 -19.55 2.08 -16.02
N LYS A 275 -20.14 3.09 -15.36
CA LYS A 275 -21.36 2.90 -14.55
C LYS A 275 -22.53 2.48 -15.44
N PHE A 276 -22.75 3.18 -16.56
CA PHE A 276 -23.81 2.83 -17.50
C PHE A 276 -23.68 1.38 -18.02
N ILE A 277 -22.46 0.94 -18.35
CA ILE A 277 -22.19 -0.45 -18.76
C ILE A 277 -22.56 -1.42 -17.64
N ARG A 278 -22.11 -1.17 -16.41
CA ARG A 278 -22.44 -2.00 -15.23
C ARG A 278 -23.94 -2.10 -15.00
N ASP A 279 -24.66 -0.98 -15.10
CA ASP A 279 -26.11 -0.95 -14.96
C ASP A 279 -26.79 -1.82 -16.02
N ARG A 280 -26.34 -1.78 -17.28
CA ARG A 280 -26.89 -2.60 -18.38
C ARG A 280 -26.60 -4.09 -18.22
N ILE A 281 -25.42 -4.46 -17.73
CA ILE A 281 -25.09 -5.86 -17.38
C ILE A 281 -26.00 -6.33 -16.24
N ALA A 282 -26.19 -5.52 -15.20
CA ALA A 282 -27.01 -5.86 -14.05
C ALA A 282 -28.49 -6.07 -14.40
N GLU A 283 -28.99 -5.41 -15.45
CA GLU A 283 -30.35 -5.65 -15.96
C GLU A 283 -30.55 -7.07 -16.51
N ASN A 284 -29.48 -7.81 -16.83
CA ASN A 284 -29.52 -9.17 -17.41
C ASN A 284 -30.36 -9.29 -18.71
N LYS A 285 -30.60 -8.16 -19.40
CA LYS A 285 -31.45 -8.09 -20.61
C LYS A 285 -30.67 -8.00 -21.92
N TYR A 286 -29.43 -7.50 -21.86
CA TYR A 286 -28.69 -7.11 -23.05
C TYR A 286 -27.48 -8.03 -23.25
N SER A 287 -27.21 -8.44 -24.49
CA SER A 287 -25.97 -9.11 -24.87
C SER A 287 -24.79 -8.14 -24.89
N VAL A 288 -23.57 -8.67 -24.99
CA VAL A 288 -22.34 -7.85 -25.10
C VAL A 288 -22.45 -6.85 -26.25
N ASP A 289 -22.85 -7.32 -27.43
CA ASP A 289 -22.99 -6.47 -28.63
C ASP A 289 -24.07 -5.39 -28.47
N GLN A 290 -25.20 -5.73 -27.83
CA GLN A 290 -26.26 -4.77 -27.54
C GLN A 290 -25.80 -3.69 -26.56
N ILE A 291 -25.02 -4.06 -25.53
CA ILE A 291 -24.45 -3.08 -24.61
C ILE A 291 -23.45 -2.19 -25.34
N ILE A 292 -22.59 -2.76 -26.20
CA ILE A 292 -21.66 -1.98 -27.02
C ILE A 292 -22.43 -0.97 -27.90
N GLU A 293 -23.49 -1.40 -28.57
CA GLU A 293 -24.31 -0.50 -29.40
C GLU A 293 -25.00 0.59 -28.57
N LEU A 294 -25.53 0.27 -27.39
CA LEU A 294 -26.15 1.24 -26.49
C LEU A 294 -25.15 2.28 -25.97
N VAL A 295 -23.91 1.87 -25.68
CA VAL A 295 -22.84 2.76 -25.24
C VAL A 295 -22.41 3.67 -26.38
N ASP A 296 -22.15 3.10 -27.57
CA ASP A 296 -21.73 3.88 -28.75
C ASP A 296 -22.79 4.91 -29.15
N LYS A 297 -24.06 4.51 -29.13
CA LYS A 297 -25.18 5.43 -29.42
C LYS A 297 -25.29 6.57 -28.41
N ARG A 298 -24.94 6.34 -27.14
CA ARG A 298 -25.11 7.33 -26.06
C ARG A 298 -23.89 8.21 -25.84
N TYR A 299 -22.70 7.63 -25.91
CA TYR A 299 -21.43 8.27 -25.56
C TYR A 299 -20.40 8.25 -26.70
N GLY A 300 -20.59 7.42 -27.73
CA GLY A 300 -19.62 7.22 -28.81
C GLY A 300 -18.36 6.49 -28.36
N GLY A 301 -17.26 6.75 -29.08
CA GLY A 301 -15.93 6.26 -28.71
C GLY A 301 -15.67 4.79 -29.05
N LYS A 302 -16.58 4.09 -29.73
CA LYS A 302 -16.33 2.71 -30.16
C LYS A 302 -15.12 2.65 -31.10
N LYS A 303 -14.22 1.70 -30.85
CA LYS A 303 -13.08 1.42 -31.72
C LYS A 303 -13.57 0.74 -33.00
N ILE A 304 -13.07 1.20 -34.14
CA ILE A 304 -13.35 0.65 -35.48
C ILE A 304 -12.34 -0.47 -35.78
#